data_AF-A0A259S453-F1
#
_entry.id   AF-A0A259S453-F1
#
_cell.length_a   1.000
_cell.length_b   1.000
_cell.length_c   1.000
_cell.angle_alpha   90.00
_cell.angle_beta   90.00
_cell.angle_gamma   90.00
#
_symmetry.space_group_name_H-M   'P 1'
#
loop_
_entity.id
_entity.type
_entity.pdbx_description
1 polymer ?
#
loop_
_entity_poly.entity_id
_entity_poly.type
_entity_poly.pdbx_seq_one_letter_code
_entity_poly.pdbx_strand_id
1 'polypeptide(L)'
;MRARWAVVVGVVLGVLGMSLSSAPALADAGFSSIEPRSSSAAPRPTTAPVTLGSEFVTDLVGAVGSAEANKLNDRLETLSRDKNIQLFVVFVDAFSNPDNSQEWTNQVAVDNGLGQQQYLLAIATESRQYYLSADKAGPVPLTRVDQISRSLVNDLRDKHWAAAVNTAADGFGGSGATGADLGGILLIVLCVLAIAGAIIVLVVMRRRAAARVKPAATQPVGDPLDAISDEELARRAGLALVHTDDAITSSTEDLGFATAQFGEAATRTFTEVVAKAKGKLDEAFSLKQKLDDEVPDTDQQRREWHLQIIRLCESADNALDANVAAFDELRKLEQNAEQALAQLKAHRDTAAAAVAAAPAAL
;
A
#
# COMPACT_ATOMS: atom_id res chain seq x y z
N MET A 1 -12.19 14.71 -35.81
CA MET A 1 -12.33 15.06 -34.39
C MET A 1 -11.08 14.59 -33.66
N ARG A 2 -10.61 15.39 -32.71
CA ARG A 2 -9.20 15.49 -32.27
C ARG A 2 -8.72 14.30 -31.43
N ALA A 3 -7.48 13.89 -31.70
CA ALA A 3 -6.69 12.95 -30.91
C ALA A 3 -6.56 13.38 -29.44
N ARG A 4 -6.60 12.43 -28.51
CA ARG A 4 -6.41 12.63 -27.06
C ARG A 4 -5.47 11.55 -26.51
N TRP A 5 -4.18 11.82 -26.71
CA TRP A 5 -3.00 11.55 -25.87
C TRP A 5 -3.18 10.50 -24.76
N ALA A 6 -2.46 9.39 -24.90
CA ALA A 6 -2.15 8.44 -23.83
C ALA A 6 -0.78 8.78 -23.24
N VAL A 7 -0.66 8.83 -21.92
CA VAL A 7 0.63 8.92 -21.20
C VAL A 7 0.53 8.08 -19.92
N VAL A 8 1.69 7.53 -19.52
CA VAL A 8 2.13 7.04 -18.19
C VAL A 8 2.00 5.51 -18.01
N VAL A 9 2.95 4.72 -17.48
CA VAL A 9 4.41 4.80 -17.20
C VAL A 9 4.97 3.37 -17.34
N GLY A 10 6.01 3.18 -18.14
CA GLY A 10 6.75 1.92 -18.21
C GLY A 10 7.93 1.93 -17.25
N VAL A 11 8.09 0.88 -16.44
CA VAL A 11 9.33 0.64 -15.68
C VAL A 11 10.26 -0.20 -16.54
N VAL A 12 11.29 0.44 -17.09
CA VAL A 12 12.43 -0.22 -17.74
C VAL A 12 13.53 -0.37 -16.70
N LEU A 13 13.87 -1.61 -16.34
CA LEU A 13 15.06 -1.91 -15.54
C LEU A 13 16.29 -1.93 -16.48
N GLY A 14 16.94 -0.77 -16.60
CA GLY A 14 18.17 -0.60 -17.36
C GLY A 14 19.41 -0.84 -16.48
N VAL A 15 20.19 -1.86 -16.81
CA VAL A 15 21.61 -1.97 -16.40
C VAL A 15 22.44 -1.62 -17.62
N LEU A 16 23.16 -0.50 -17.60
CA LEU A 16 24.23 -0.24 -18.56
C LEU A 16 25.46 0.28 -17.83
N GLY A 17 26.45 -0.60 -17.67
CA GLY A 17 27.77 -0.26 -17.20
C GLY A 17 28.54 0.53 -18.25
N MET A 18 29.17 1.61 -17.79
CA MET A 18 30.15 2.38 -18.54
C MET A 18 31.47 1.57 -18.62
N SER A 19 32.11 1.56 -19.78
CA SER A 19 33.58 1.46 -19.89
C SER A 19 34.04 2.03 -21.23
N LEU A 20 34.87 3.06 -21.15
CA LEU A 20 35.67 3.61 -22.24
C LEU A 20 36.80 2.62 -22.61
N SER A 21 37.18 2.56 -23.89
CA SER A 21 38.59 2.56 -24.28
C SER A 21 38.79 2.84 -25.77
N SER A 22 39.84 3.60 -26.03
CA SER A 22 40.30 4.09 -27.33
C SER A 22 41.26 3.11 -28.02
N ALA A 23 41.28 3.19 -29.36
CA ALA A 23 42.20 2.71 -30.43
C ALA A 23 43.66 2.28 -30.06
N PRO A 24 44.45 1.56 -30.91
CA PRO A 24 44.45 1.61 -32.39
C PRO A 24 44.79 0.28 -33.14
N ALA A 25 45.07 0.43 -34.44
CA ALA A 25 45.09 -0.55 -35.50
C ALA A 25 46.44 -1.28 -35.74
N LEU A 26 46.32 -2.46 -36.36
CA LEU A 26 47.25 -3.21 -37.24
C LEU A 26 48.63 -3.68 -36.74
N ALA A 27 48.81 -5.00 -36.66
CA ALA A 27 49.89 -5.73 -37.36
C ALA A 27 49.68 -7.26 -37.31
N ASP A 28 49.50 -7.80 -38.51
CA ASP A 28 49.95 -9.09 -39.08
C ASP A 28 50.58 -10.18 -38.16
N ALA A 29 49.99 -11.38 -38.15
CA ALA A 29 50.67 -12.68 -38.35
C ALA A 29 49.74 -13.89 -38.07
N GLY A 30 49.47 -14.68 -39.11
CA GLY A 30 49.67 -16.15 -39.07
C GLY A 30 48.64 -17.07 -38.42
N PHE A 31 47.82 -17.68 -39.30
CA PHE A 31 47.27 -19.05 -39.25
C PHE A 31 46.29 -19.44 -38.13
N SER A 32 45.04 -19.71 -38.50
CA SER A 32 44.54 -21.09 -38.66
C SER A 32 43.08 -21.07 -39.11
N SER A 33 42.73 -22.01 -39.99
CA SER A 33 41.44 -22.21 -40.62
C SER A 33 40.27 -22.25 -39.62
N ILE A 34 39.39 -21.26 -39.67
CA ILE A 34 38.02 -21.37 -39.19
C ILE A 34 37.14 -20.73 -40.28
N GLU A 35 36.45 -21.57 -41.05
CA GLU A 35 35.35 -21.12 -41.89
C GLU A 35 34.46 -20.19 -41.05
N PRO A 36 34.07 -19.00 -41.54
CA PRO A 36 32.98 -18.29 -40.93
C PRO A 36 31.76 -19.17 -41.12
N ARG A 37 31.42 -19.98 -40.11
CA ARG A 37 30.04 -20.41 -39.93
C ARG A 37 29.28 -19.10 -39.82
N SER A 38 28.69 -18.69 -40.93
CA SER A 38 27.53 -17.83 -40.92
C SER A 38 26.57 -18.50 -39.94
N SER A 39 26.58 -18.06 -38.69
CA SER A 39 25.44 -18.26 -37.80
C SER A 39 24.31 -17.52 -38.48
N SER A 40 23.64 -18.21 -39.38
CA SER A 40 22.27 -17.93 -39.76
C SER A 40 21.51 -18.02 -38.45
N ALA A 41 21.42 -16.91 -37.73
CA ALA A 41 20.45 -16.76 -36.67
C ALA A 41 19.12 -17.08 -37.33
N ALA A 42 18.58 -18.25 -37.03
CA ALA A 42 17.27 -18.64 -37.53
C ALA A 42 16.32 -17.47 -37.22
N PRO A 43 15.51 -17.01 -38.19
CA PRO A 43 14.48 -16.04 -37.90
C PRO A 43 13.63 -16.63 -36.77
N ARG A 44 13.69 -15.99 -35.60
CA ARG A 44 12.82 -16.40 -34.50
C ARG A 44 11.38 -16.18 -34.98
N PRO A 45 10.44 -17.08 -34.67
CA PRO A 45 9.05 -16.83 -34.98
C PRO A 45 8.67 -15.48 -34.38
N THR A 46 8.28 -14.55 -35.25
CA THR A 46 7.67 -13.30 -34.82
C THR A 46 6.31 -13.66 -34.25
N THR A 47 6.14 -13.51 -32.95
CA THR A 47 4.85 -13.69 -32.28
C THR A 47 3.94 -12.53 -32.68
N ALA A 48 3.23 -12.70 -33.79
CA ALA A 48 2.19 -11.79 -34.27
C ALA A 48 1.06 -11.67 -33.21
N PRO A 49 0.25 -10.58 -33.25
CA PRO A 49 -0.86 -10.40 -32.32
C PRO A 49 -1.75 -11.65 -32.24
N VAL A 50 -1.92 -12.16 -31.02
CA VAL A 50 -2.59 -13.43 -30.74
C VAL A 50 -4.10 -13.26 -30.83
N THR A 51 -4.80 -14.22 -31.42
CA THR A 51 -6.27 -14.30 -31.34
C THR A 51 -6.67 -14.94 -30.02
N LEU A 52 -7.44 -14.22 -29.20
CA LEU A 52 -7.94 -14.72 -27.93
C LEU A 52 -9.04 -15.76 -28.19
N GLY A 53 -8.93 -16.91 -27.53
CA GLY A 53 -9.93 -17.97 -27.60
C GLY A 53 -11.19 -17.68 -26.78
N SER A 54 -12.06 -18.69 -26.64
CA SER A 54 -13.20 -18.63 -25.71
C SER A 54 -12.78 -18.75 -24.23
N GLU A 55 -11.52 -19.10 -23.98
CA GLU A 55 -10.93 -19.21 -22.64
C GLU A 55 -10.24 -17.91 -22.24
N PHE A 56 -10.15 -17.67 -20.93
CA PHE A 56 -9.51 -16.47 -20.40
C PHE A 56 -7.98 -16.55 -20.39
N VAL A 57 -7.40 -17.76 -20.40
CA VAL A 57 -5.95 -17.99 -20.41
C VAL A 57 -5.51 -18.57 -21.74
N THR A 58 -4.59 -17.88 -22.41
CA THR A 58 -3.91 -18.36 -23.63
C THR A 58 -2.42 -18.54 -23.32
N ASP A 59 -1.96 -19.79 -23.24
CA ASP A 59 -0.55 -20.11 -22.97
C ASP A 59 0.13 -20.69 -24.22
N LEU A 60 0.98 -19.88 -24.87
CA LEU A 60 1.71 -20.28 -26.09
C LEU A 60 3.09 -20.88 -25.80
N VAL A 61 3.56 -20.80 -24.56
CA VAL A 61 4.93 -21.17 -24.18
C VAL A 61 4.99 -22.28 -23.12
N GLY A 62 3.84 -22.74 -22.63
CA GLY A 62 3.76 -23.70 -21.54
C GLY A 62 4.28 -23.11 -20.22
N ALA A 63 4.02 -21.83 -19.98
CA ALA A 63 4.38 -21.14 -18.75
C ALA A 63 3.70 -21.76 -17.53
N VAL A 64 2.45 -22.20 -17.68
CA VAL A 64 1.64 -22.82 -16.63
C VAL A 64 1.21 -24.22 -17.05
N GLY A 65 1.20 -25.17 -16.12
CA GLY A 65 0.73 -26.52 -16.40
C GLY A 65 -0.78 -26.53 -16.71
N SER A 66 -1.26 -27.51 -17.49
CA SER A 66 -2.68 -27.60 -17.88
C SER A 66 -3.65 -27.61 -16.69
N ALA A 67 -3.29 -28.27 -15.59
CA ALA A 67 -4.09 -28.27 -14.37
C ALA A 67 -4.16 -26.90 -13.67
N GLU A 68 -3.10 -26.09 -13.77
CA GLU A 68 -3.10 -24.72 -13.27
C GLU A 68 -3.85 -23.78 -14.21
N ALA A 69 -3.66 -23.91 -15.52
CA ALA A 69 -4.40 -23.15 -16.53
C ALA A 69 -5.92 -23.31 -16.36
N ASN A 70 -6.40 -24.53 -16.09
CA ASN A 70 -7.83 -24.77 -15.82
C ASN A 70 -8.30 -24.04 -14.56
N LYS A 71 -7.54 -24.09 -13.46
CA LYS A 71 -7.89 -23.36 -12.23
C LYS A 71 -7.91 -21.84 -12.44
N LEU A 72 -6.99 -21.32 -13.25
CA LEU A 72 -6.96 -19.90 -13.61
C LEU A 72 -8.19 -19.53 -14.45
N ASN A 73 -8.55 -20.35 -15.44
CA ASN A 73 -9.76 -20.17 -16.23
C ASN A 73 -11.03 -20.13 -15.36
N ASP A 74 -11.22 -21.10 -14.45
CA ASP A 74 -12.38 -21.14 -13.53
C ASP A 74 -12.48 -19.87 -12.67
N ARG A 75 -11.33 -19.38 -12.22
CA ARG A 75 -11.23 -18.19 -11.38
C ARG A 75 -11.54 -16.92 -12.18
N LEU A 76 -11.00 -16.78 -13.38
CA LEU A 76 -11.26 -15.63 -14.24
C LEU A 76 -12.71 -15.61 -14.74
N GLU A 77 -13.30 -16.78 -14.94
CA GLU A 77 -14.73 -16.93 -15.23
C GLU A 77 -15.60 -16.49 -14.04
N THR A 78 -15.19 -16.83 -12.81
CA THR A 78 -15.86 -16.35 -11.59
C THR A 78 -15.76 -14.83 -11.46
N LEU A 79 -14.58 -14.25 -11.72
CA LEU A 79 -14.41 -12.79 -11.77
C LEU A 79 -15.33 -12.13 -12.79
N SER A 80 -15.47 -12.73 -13.98
CA SER A 80 -16.39 -12.27 -15.02
C SER A 80 -17.84 -12.31 -14.56
N ARG A 81 -18.27 -13.39 -13.91
CA ARG A 81 -19.65 -13.54 -13.42
C ARG A 81 -19.98 -12.59 -12.28
N ASP A 82 -19.10 -12.50 -11.28
CA ASP A 82 -19.40 -11.82 -10.01
C ASP A 82 -19.18 -10.31 -10.08
N LYS A 83 -18.18 -9.87 -10.85
CA LYS A 83 -17.77 -8.46 -10.91
C LYS A 83 -18.02 -7.80 -12.26
N ASN A 84 -18.54 -8.55 -13.23
CA ASN A 84 -18.72 -8.07 -14.61
C ASN A 84 -17.41 -7.48 -15.18
N ILE A 85 -16.28 -8.10 -14.83
CA ILE A 85 -14.93 -7.76 -15.27
C ILE A 85 -14.31 -9.00 -15.92
N GLN A 86 -13.90 -8.89 -17.17
CA GLN A 86 -13.27 -9.97 -17.90
C GLN A 86 -11.76 -9.71 -17.98
N LEU A 87 -10.94 -10.56 -17.38
CA LEU A 87 -9.49 -10.48 -17.47
C LEU A 87 -8.99 -11.62 -18.35
N PHE A 88 -8.46 -11.27 -19.52
CA PHE A 88 -7.75 -12.19 -20.41
C PHE A 88 -6.27 -12.18 -20.09
N VAL A 89 -5.62 -13.34 -20.24
CA VAL A 89 -4.20 -13.54 -19.95
C VAL A 89 -3.54 -14.23 -21.13
N VAL A 90 -2.39 -13.71 -21.56
CA VAL A 90 -1.58 -14.31 -22.62
C VAL A 90 -0.15 -14.50 -22.14
N PHE A 91 0.36 -15.72 -22.25
CA PHE A 91 1.77 -16.03 -22.04
C PHE A 91 2.49 -16.20 -23.38
N VAL A 92 3.54 -15.41 -23.58
CA VAL A 92 4.41 -15.44 -24.76
C VAL A 92 5.87 -15.61 -24.35
N ASP A 93 6.74 -15.85 -25.33
CA ASP A 93 8.19 -15.94 -25.16
C ASP A 93 8.80 -14.54 -25.05
N ALA A 94 8.55 -13.71 -26.05
CA ALA A 94 8.99 -12.33 -26.17
C ALA A 94 8.03 -11.51 -27.04
N PHE A 95 7.98 -10.20 -26.78
CA PHE A 95 7.29 -9.25 -27.67
C PHE A 95 8.21 -8.97 -28.87
N SER A 96 7.69 -9.12 -30.09
CA SER A 96 8.53 -9.03 -31.30
C SER A 96 7.91 -8.25 -32.46
N ASN A 97 6.63 -7.92 -32.41
CA ASN A 97 5.99 -7.04 -33.41
C ASN A 97 4.67 -6.46 -32.89
N PRO A 98 4.69 -5.33 -32.17
CA PRO A 98 5.86 -4.55 -31.74
C PRO A 98 6.66 -5.24 -30.62
N ASP A 99 7.91 -4.81 -30.42
CA ASP A 99 8.80 -5.28 -29.34
C ASP A 99 8.52 -4.59 -27.99
N ASN A 100 7.71 -3.55 -28.01
CA ASN A 100 7.22 -2.85 -26.83
C ASN A 100 6.01 -3.58 -26.23
N SER A 101 6.09 -3.96 -24.95
CA SER A 101 5.03 -4.71 -24.26
C SER A 101 3.69 -3.96 -24.20
N GLN A 102 3.71 -2.64 -24.03
CA GLN A 102 2.51 -1.81 -23.99
C GLN A 102 1.83 -1.77 -25.36
N GLU A 103 2.59 -1.44 -26.40
CA GLU A 103 2.06 -1.33 -27.75
C GLU A 103 1.55 -2.69 -28.24
N TRP A 104 2.27 -3.77 -27.95
CA TRP A 104 1.88 -5.13 -28.34
C TRP A 104 0.57 -5.54 -27.66
N THR A 105 0.47 -5.35 -26.35
CA THR A 105 -0.72 -5.76 -25.59
C THR A 105 -1.94 -4.91 -25.96
N ASN A 106 -1.75 -3.62 -26.20
CA ASN A 106 -2.83 -2.75 -26.67
C ASN A 106 -3.29 -3.14 -28.09
N GLN A 107 -2.35 -3.48 -28.98
CA GLN A 107 -2.68 -3.95 -30.32
C GLN A 107 -3.50 -5.25 -30.26
N VAL A 108 -3.10 -6.22 -29.42
CA VAL A 108 -3.87 -7.46 -29.22
C VAL A 108 -5.27 -7.17 -28.67
N ALA A 109 -5.41 -6.25 -27.72
CA ALA A 109 -6.71 -5.86 -27.21
C ALA A 109 -7.61 -5.25 -28.30
N VAL A 110 -7.05 -4.39 -29.16
CA VAL A 110 -7.77 -3.76 -30.28
C VAL A 110 -8.14 -4.78 -31.35
N ASP A 111 -7.21 -5.64 -31.76
CA ASP A 111 -7.41 -6.65 -32.81
C ASP A 111 -8.49 -7.67 -32.43
N ASN A 112 -8.59 -7.98 -31.14
CA ASN A 112 -9.62 -8.87 -30.59
C ASN A 112 -10.90 -8.14 -30.17
N GLY A 113 -10.99 -6.82 -30.39
CA GLY A 113 -12.18 -6.02 -30.14
C GLY A 113 -12.57 -5.93 -28.66
N LEU A 114 -11.59 -5.87 -27.76
CA LEU A 114 -11.86 -5.78 -26.32
C LEU A 114 -12.64 -4.50 -25.97
N GLY A 115 -13.72 -4.69 -25.23
CA GLY A 115 -14.60 -3.63 -24.73
C GLY A 115 -14.13 -3.03 -23.40
N GLN A 116 -14.89 -2.04 -22.91
CA GLN A 116 -14.52 -1.24 -21.73
C GLN A 116 -14.36 -2.04 -20.43
N GLN A 117 -14.99 -3.20 -20.33
CA GLN A 117 -14.96 -4.08 -19.15
C GLN A 117 -14.00 -5.26 -19.30
N GLN A 118 -13.25 -5.30 -20.41
CA GLN A 118 -12.34 -6.37 -20.77
C GLN A 118 -10.90 -5.87 -20.66
N TYR A 119 -10.08 -6.60 -19.90
CA TYR A 119 -8.70 -6.29 -19.60
C TYR A 119 -7.80 -7.39 -20.14
N LEU A 120 -6.56 -7.05 -20.51
CA LEU A 120 -5.62 -8.01 -21.07
C LEU A 120 -4.27 -7.91 -20.36
N LEU A 121 -3.85 -9.01 -19.72
CA LEU A 121 -2.52 -9.18 -19.14
C LEU A 121 -1.66 -10.01 -20.10
N ALA A 122 -0.64 -9.40 -20.68
CA ALA A 122 0.35 -10.13 -21.47
C ALA A 122 1.66 -10.26 -20.69
N ILE A 123 2.22 -11.47 -20.65
CA ILE A 123 3.46 -11.80 -19.93
C ILE A 123 4.43 -12.47 -20.90
N ALA A 124 5.57 -11.84 -21.14
CA ALA A 124 6.68 -12.41 -21.87
C ALA A 124 7.66 -13.07 -20.89
N THR A 125 7.71 -14.40 -20.94
CA THR A 125 8.43 -15.23 -19.97
C THR A 125 9.95 -15.19 -20.14
N GLU A 126 10.46 -15.01 -21.36
CA GLU A 126 11.90 -14.93 -21.62
C GLU A 126 12.44 -13.51 -21.44
N SER A 127 11.74 -12.51 -21.99
CA SER A 127 12.17 -11.10 -21.88
C SER A 127 11.84 -10.47 -20.52
N ARG A 128 11.09 -11.17 -19.66
CA ARG A 128 10.63 -10.71 -18.33
C ARG A 128 9.88 -9.38 -18.39
N GLN A 129 9.19 -9.15 -19.49
CA GLN A 129 8.35 -7.97 -19.69
C GLN A 129 6.89 -8.38 -19.54
N TYR A 130 6.07 -7.45 -19.09
CA TYR A 130 4.64 -7.65 -19.04
C TYR A 130 3.93 -6.31 -19.26
N TYR A 131 2.65 -6.39 -19.56
CA TYR A 131 1.79 -5.21 -19.59
C TYR A 131 0.34 -5.62 -19.31
N LEU A 132 -0.39 -4.72 -18.65
CA LEU A 132 -1.81 -4.86 -18.37
C LEU A 132 -2.57 -3.76 -19.12
N SER A 133 -3.23 -4.15 -20.20
CA SER A 133 -4.07 -3.26 -21.01
C SER A 133 -5.45 -3.10 -20.37
N ALA A 134 -5.92 -1.85 -20.41
CA ALA A 134 -7.21 -1.42 -19.88
C ALA A 134 -7.77 -0.27 -20.73
N ASP A 135 -9.08 -0.24 -20.93
CA ASP A 135 -9.74 0.91 -21.53
C ASP A 135 -9.95 2.04 -20.51
N LYS A 136 -9.70 3.28 -20.92
CA LYS A 136 -9.84 4.48 -20.07
C LYS A 136 -11.28 4.77 -19.63
N ALA A 137 -12.28 4.30 -20.38
CA ALA A 137 -13.69 4.39 -20.04
C ALA A 137 -14.17 3.16 -19.26
N GLY A 138 -13.26 2.25 -18.90
CA GLY A 138 -13.59 1.08 -18.10
C GLY A 138 -14.04 1.43 -16.68
N PRO A 139 -14.76 0.50 -16.01
CA PRO A 139 -15.30 0.72 -14.67
C PRO A 139 -14.21 0.79 -13.58
N VAL A 140 -12.98 0.34 -13.87
CA VAL A 140 -11.85 0.39 -12.93
C VAL A 140 -10.97 1.60 -13.26
N PRO A 141 -10.72 2.52 -12.31
CA PRO A 141 -9.83 3.65 -12.53
C PRO A 141 -8.41 3.20 -12.91
N LEU A 142 -7.78 3.90 -13.85
CA LEU A 142 -6.42 3.58 -14.33
C LEU A 142 -5.38 3.55 -13.19
N THR A 143 -5.52 4.39 -12.17
CA THR A 143 -4.66 4.37 -10.98
C THR A 143 -4.72 3.03 -10.23
N ARG A 144 -5.89 2.37 -10.22
CA ARG A 144 -6.05 1.04 -9.64
C ARG A 144 -5.45 -0.03 -10.54
N VAL A 145 -5.64 0.08 -11.85
CA VAL A 145 -4.99 -0.82 -12.83
C VAL A 145 -3.47 -0.77 -12.69
N ASP A 146 -2.88 0.42 -12.50
CA ASP A 146 -1.45 0.60 -12.24
C ASP A 146 -1.00 -0.05 -10.93
N GLN A 147 -1.80 0.09 -9.87
CA GLN A 147 -1.51 -0.55 -8.59
C GLN A 147 -1.53 -2.07 -8.70
N ILE A 148 -2.52 -2.63 -9.41
CA ILE A 148 -2.59 -4.05 -9.72
C ILE A 148 -1.33 -4.44 -10.50
N SER A 149 -1.01 -3.73 -11.58
CA SER A 149 0.17 -3.97 -12.41
C SER A 149 1.48 -4.05 -11.61
N ARG A 150 1.65 -3.20 -10.57
CA ARG A 150 2.83 -3.21 -9.70
C ARG A 150 2.86 -4.36 -8.71
N SER A 151 1.71 -4.89 -8.28
CA SER A 151 1.69 -5.99 -7.30
C SER A 151 2.15 -7.33 -7.91
N LEU A 152 2.01 -7.51 -9.23
CA LEU A 152 2.51 -8.72 -9.91
C LEU A 152 4.04 -8.81 -9.93
N VAL A 153 4.78 -7.72 -9.73
CA VAL A 153 6.24 -7.67 -9.95
C VAL A 153 6.98 -8.74 -9.14
N ASN A 154 6.58 -8.97 -7.89
CA ASN A 154 7.22 -9.99 -7.06
C ASN A 154 6.97 -11.40 -7.60
N ASP A 155 5.72 -11.74 -7.94
CA ASP A 155 5.35 -13.03 -8.50
C ASP A 155 6.05 -13.29 -9.84
N LEU A 156 6.10 -12.27 -10.71
CA LEU A 156 6.76 -12.35 -12.01
C LEU A 156 8.28 -12.48 -11.87
N ARG A 157 8.90 -11.80 -10.90
CA ARG A 157 10.34 -11.90 -10.63
C ARG A 157 10.73 -13.31 -10.20
N ASP A 158 9.89 -13.92 -9.37
CA ASP A 158 10.12 -15.25 -8.81
C ASP A 158 9.62 -16.37 -9.75
N LYS A 159 9.18 -16.00 -10.97
CA LYS A 159 8.65 -16.89 -12.02
C LYS A 159 7.39 -17.66 -11.60
N HIS A 160 6.64 -17.13 -10.64
CA HIS A 160 5.35 -17.67 -10.21
C HIS A 160 4.22 -17.14 -11.09
N TRP A 161 4.18 -17.58 -12.35
CA TRP A 161 3.26 -17.06 -13.38
C TRP A 161 1.79 -17.21 -12.99
N ALA A 162 1.40 -18.37 -12.46
CA ALA A 162 0.05 -18.60 -11.96
C ALA A 162 -0.30 -17.71 -10.76
N ALA A 163 0.67 -17.44 -9.87
CA ALA A 163 0.47 -16.53 -8.74
C ALA A 163 0.24 -15.09 -9.25
N ALA A 164 1.01 -14.63 -10.24
CA ALA A 164 0.84 -13.31 -10.84
C ALA A 164 -0.58 -13.12 -11.42
N VAL A 165 -1.11 -14.14 -12.11
CA VAL A 165 -2.50 -14.11 -12.62
C VAL A 165 -3.51 -14.08 -11.48
N ASN A 166 -3.29 -14.87 -10.43
CA ASN A 166 -4.17 -14.85 -9.26
C ASN A 166 -4.18 -13.49 -8.57
N THR A 167 -3.01 -12.87 -8.42
CA THR A 167 -2.80 -11.52 -7.89
C THR A 167 -3.49 -10.45 -8.75
N ALA A 168 -3.44 -10.59 -10.07
CA ALA A 168 -4.17 -9.71 -10.99
C ALA A 168 -5.69 -9.86 -10.85
N ALA A 169 -6.18 -11.11 -10.88
CA ALA A 169 -7.60 -11.44 -10.70
C ALA A 169 -8.12 -10.96 -9.33
N ASP A 170 -7.30 -11.07 -8.29
CA ASP A 170 -7.55 -10.52 -6.97
C ASP A 170 -7.67 -9.00 -7.04
N GLY A 171 -6.71 -8.33 -7.68
CA GLY A 171 -6.72 -6.89 -7.88
C GLY A 171 -8.03 -6.35 -8.48
N PHE A 172 -8.53 -7.02 -9.52
CA PHE A 172 -9.78 -6.69 -10.22
C PHE A 172 -11.04 -7.15 -9.48
N GLY A 173 -10.98 -8.30 -8.80
CA GLY A 173 -12.07 -8.81 -7.97
C GLY A 173 -12.27 -8.02 -6.68
N GLY A 174 -11.37 -7.07 -6.40
CA GLY A 174 -11.19 -6.44 -5.10
C GLY A 174 -10.47 -7.37 -4.11
N SER A 175 -10.29 -8.64 -4.42
CA SER A 175 -9.66 -9.65 -3.56
C SER A 175 -8.13 -9.51 -3.41
N GLY A 176 -7.51 -8.45 -3.95
CA GLY A 176 -6.20 -7.96 -3.53
C GLY A 176 -6.33 -7.35 -2.13
N ALA A 177 -6.47 -8.23 -1.13
CA ALA A 177 -6.75 -7.92 0.27
C ALA A 177 -7.69 -6.70 0.47
N THR A 178 -8.89 -6.71 -0.12
CA THR A 178 -10.14 -6.10 0.39
C THR A 178 -11.20 -6.08 -0.71
N GLY A 179 -11.94 -7.19 -0.83
CA GLY A 179 -13.08 -7.33 -1.76
C GLY A 179 -14.07 -6.19 -1.58
N ALA A 180 -14.11 -5.27 -2.55
CA ALA A 180 -15.07 -4.19 -2.60
C ALA A 180 -16.32 -4.67 -3.36
N ASP A 181 -17.33 -5.03 -2.59
CA ASP A 181 -18.74 -4.95 -2.97
C ASP A 181 -19.41 -4.05 -1.93
N LEU A 182 -19.39 -2.73 -2.14
CA LEU A 182 -19.94 -1.67 -1.26
C LEU A 182 -19.52 -1.67 0.24
N GLY A 183 -18.79 -2.68 0.71
CA GLY A 183 -18.21 -2.84 2.05
C GLY A 183 -16.70 -2.61 2.12
N GLY A 184 -16.03 -2.36 0.98
CA GLY A 184 -14.57 -2.15 0.92
C GLY A 184 -14.09 -0.88 1.64
N ILE A 185 -14.91 0.18 1.67
CA ILE A 185 -14.60 1.40 2.44
C ILE A 185 -14.72 1.14 3.95
N LEU A 186 -15.61 0.24 4.36
CA LEU A 186 -15.80 -0.13 5.77
C LEU A 186 -14.72 -1.14 6.24
N LEU A 187 -14.20 -1.97 5.33
CA LEU A 187 -13.18 -2.99 5.63
C LEU A 187 -11.75 -2.43 5.61
N ILE A 188 -11.40 -1.49 4.72
CA ILE A 188 -10.10 -0.78 4.78
C ILE A 188 -9.98 -0.06 6.11
N VAL A 189 -11.07 0.58 6.53
CA VAL A 189 -11.20 1.19 7.84
C VAL A 189 -11.12 0.15 8.96
N LEU A 190 -11.81 -0.99 8.89
CA LEU A 190 -11.70 -2.04 9.90
C LEU A 190 -10.34 -2.75 9.92
N CYS A 191 -9.61 -2.81 8.81
CA CYS A 191 -8.25 -3.36 8.72
C CYS A 191 -7.22 -2.36 9.24
N VAL A 192 -7.38 -1.06 8.97
CA VAL A 192 -6.58 0.00 9.62
C VAL A 192 -6.89 0.03 11.12
N LEU A 193 -8.15 -0.14 11.54
CA LEU A 193 -8.56 -0.32 12.94
C LEU A 193 -8.11 -1.65 13.56
N ALA A 194 -7.94 -2.72 12.77
CA ALA A 194 -7.48 -4.01 13.25
C ALA A 194 -5.95 -4.08 13.30
N ILE A 195 -5.24 -3.35 12.43
CA ILE A 195 -3.78 -3.17 12.48
C ILE A 195 -3.45 -2.19 13.60
N ALA A 196 -4.14 -1.04 13.69
CA ALA A 196 -4.04 -0.13 14.83
C ALA A 196 -4.49 -0.83 16.12
N GLY A 197 -5.57 -1.62 16.08
CA GLY A 197 -6.04 -2.43 17.20
C GLY A 197 -5.08 -3.55 17.58
N ALA A 198 -4.41 -4.20 16.62
CA ALA A 198 -3.39 -5.21 16.90
C ALA A 198 -2.11 -4.58 17.42
N ILE A 199 -1.72 -3.39 16.95
CA ILE A 199 -0.61 -2.59 17.47
C ILE A 199 -0.94 -2.10 18.88
N ILE A 200 -2.13 -1.57 19.13
CA ILE A 200 -2.64 -1.16 20.44
C ILE A 200 -2.73 -2.36 21.38
N VAL A 201 -3.26 -3.51 20.95
CA VAL A 201 -3.30 -4.74 21.75
C VAL A 201 -1.89 -5.26 22.02
N LEU A 202 -0.97 -5.19 21.06
CA LEU A 202 0.43 -5.60 21.24
C LEU A 202 1.19 -4.65 22.18
N VAL A 203 0.95 -3.34 22.10
CA VAL A 203 1.50 -2.31 23.00
C VAL A 203 0.89 -2.44 24.40
N VAL A 204 -0.42 -2.60 24.51
CA VAL A 204 -1.13 -2.81 25.79
C VAL A 204 -0.78 -4.18 26.39
N MET A 205 -0.58 -5.24 25.60
CA MET A 205 -0.11 -6.54 26.08
C MET A 205 1.36 -6.49 26.48
N ARG A 206 2.24 -5.76 25.78
CA ARG A 206 3.63 -5.52 26.24
C ARG A 206 3.66 -4.70 27.52
N ARG A 207 2.80 -3.68 27.67
CA ARG A 207 2.64 -2.88 28.90
C ARG A 207 2.00 -3.68 30.04
N ARG A 208 1.05 -4.57 29.76
CA ARG A 208 0.42 -5.46 30.76
C ARG A 208 1.28 -6.66 31.13
N ALA A 209 2.15 -7.15 30.24
CA ALA A 209 3.18 -8.13 30.57
C ALA A 209 4.26 -7.51 31.47
N ALA A 210 4.66 -6.26 31.19
CA ALA A 210 5.50 -5.46 32.09
C ALA A 210 4.82 -5.16 33.45
N ALA A 211 3.49 -5.06 33.49
CA ALA A 211 2.72 -4.89 34.73
C ALA A 211 2.36 -6.21 35.46
N ARG A 212 2.40 -7.36 34.78
CA ARG A 212 2.11 -8.69 35.35
C ARG A 212 3.35 -9.43 35.83
N VAL A 213 4.53 -9.05 35.38
CA VAL A 213 5.76 -9.36 36.11
C VAL A 213 5.89 -8.31 37.20
N LYS A 214 5.22 -8.53 38.33
CA LYS A 214 5.69 -8.01 39.61
C LYS A 214 6.80 -8.95 40.06
N PRO A 215 8.10 -8.60 39.96
CA PRO A 215 8.98 -9.07 41.00
C PRO A 215 8.55 -8.34 42.27
N ALA A 216 8.26 -9.08 43.32
CA ALA A 216 8.41 -8.55 44.66
C ALA A 216 9.91 -8.25 44.84
N ALA A 217 10.33 -7.06 44.43
CA ALA A 217 11.67 -6.54 44.64
C ALA A 217 11.55 -5.05 44.89
N THR A 218 12.03 -4.65 46.07
CA THR A 218 12.25 -3.30 46.59
C THR A 218 12.35 -2.24 45.49
N GLN A 219 11.38 -1.30 45.45
CA GLN A 219 11.43 -0.14 44.56
C GLN A 219 12.69 0.69 44.89
N PRO A 220 13.60 0.93 43.93
CA PRO A 220 14.47 2.10 44.00
C PRO A 220 13.63 3.32 43.66
N VAL A 221 13.72 4.36 44.48
CA VAL A 221 13.13 5.67 44.22
C VAL A 221 13.95 6.34 43.11
N GLY A 222 13.42 6.41 41.88
CA GLY A 222 14.05 7.10 40.73
C GLY A 222 13.25 6.94 39.42
N ASP A 223 13.29 7.94 38.52
CA ASP A 223 12.75 7.84 37.16
C ASP A 223 13.51 6.69 36.44
N PRO A 224 12.87 5.76 35.70
CA PRO A 224 13.59 4.73 34.94
C PRO A 224 14.63 5.30 33.97
N LEU A 225 14.52 6.57 33.58
CA LEU A 225 15.52 7.29 32.80
C LEU A 225 16.71 7.82 33.64
N ASP A 226 16.62 7.87 34.97
CA ASP A 226 17.72 8.27 35.85
C ASP A 226 18.86 7.23 35.89
N ALA A 227 18.56 5.97 35.56
CA ALA A 227 19.52 4.87 35.62
C ALA A 227 20.31 4.63 34.31
N ILE A 228 19.97 5.32 33.22
CA ILE A 228 20.67 5.16 31.92
C ILE A 228 21.80 6.18 31.76
N SER A 229 22.84 5.79 31.00
CA SER A 229 23.98 6.66 30.69
C SER A 229 23.55 7.85 29.84
N ASP A 230 24.28 8.96 29.95
CA ASP A 230 24.01 10.18 29.19
C ASP A 230 24.09 9.94 27.67
N GLU A 231 25.01 9.09 27.21
CA GLU A 231 25.13 8.67 25.81
C GLU A 231 23.86 7.98 25.28
N GLU A 232 23.32 7.05 26.07
CA GLU A 232 22.10 6.31 25.71
C GLU A 232 20.87 7.23 25.78
N LEU A 233 20.86 8.17 26.72
CA LEU A 233 19.81 9.19 26.83
C LEU A 233 19.83 10.12 25.61
N ALA A 234 21.00 10.57 25.16
CA ALA A 234 21.16 11.36 23.96
C ALA A 234 20.67 10.63 22.69
N ARG A 235 21.05 9.35 22.56
CA ARG A 235 20.59 8.48 21.45
C ARG A 235 19.07 8.32 21.45
N ARG A 236 18.46 8.10 22.62
CA ARG A 236 16.99 8.00 22.76
C ARG A 236 16.29 9.30 22.42
N ALA A 237 16.80 10.44 22.87
CA ALA A 237 16.25 11.75 22.54
C ALA A 237 16.27 12.00 21.03
N GLY A 238 17.39 11.67 20.35
CA GLY A 238 17.48 11.78 18.89
C GLY A 238 16.48 10.89 18.15
N LEU A 239 16.31 9.64 18.59
CA LEU A 239 15.31 8.75 18.00
C LEU A 239 13.87 9.19 18.27
N ALA A 240 13.59 9.72 19.46
CA ALA A 240 12.27 10.23 19.81
C ALA A 240 11.86 11.40 18.91
N LEU A 241 12.79 12.32 18.60
CA LEU A 241 12.54 13.43 17.67
C LEU A 241 12.14 12.94 16.28
N VAL A 242 12.91 12.01 15.71
CA VAL A 242 12.62 11.46 14.37
C VAL A 242 11.29 10.73 14.35
N HIS A 243 11.04 9.88 15.34
CA HIS A 243 9.78 9.13 15.42
C HIS A 243 8.56 10.04 15.55
N THR A 244 8.66 11.08 16.39
CA THR A 244 7.57 12.06 16.56
C THR A 244 7.36 12.91 15.31
N ASP A 245 8.42 13.26 14.57
CA ASP A 245 8.31 13.98 13.29
C ASP A 245 7.59 13.15 12.21
N ASP A 246 7.99 11.88 12.06
CA ASP A 246 7.32 10.93 11.16
C ASP A 246 5.83 10.76 11.52
N ALA A 247 5.53 10.60 12.81
CA ALA A 247 4.16 10.46 13.31
C ALA A 247 3.30 11.70 13.04
N ILE A 248 3.86 12.90 13.22
CA ILE A 248 3.19 14.17 12.94
C ILE A 248 2.96 14.35 11.43
N THR A 249 3.94 13.98 10.61
CA THR A 249 3.83 14.04 9.14
C THR A 249 2.70 13.14 8.66
N SER A 250 2.72 11.86 9.07
CA SER A 250 1.65 10.90 8.76
C SER A 250 0.28 11.39 9.24
N SER A 251 0.19 11.88 10.48
CA SER A 251 -1.07 12.40 11.04
C SER A 251 -1.57 13.64 10.28
N THR A 252 -0.67 14.48 9.77
CA THR A 252 -1.03 15.66 8.97
C THR A 252 -1.60 15.25 7.61
N GLU A 253 -1.01 14.25 6.96
CA GLU A 253 -1.50 13.72 5.69
C GLU A 253 -2.89 13.10 5.86
N ASP A 254 -3.06 12.25 6.88
CA ASP A 254 -4.35 11.61 7.21
C ASP A 254 -5.44 12.64 7.54
N LEU A 255 -5.08 13.71 8.27
CA LEU A 255 -5.99 14.83 8.50
C LEU A 255 -6.43 15.49 7.20
N GLY A 256 -5.50 15.72 6.26
CA GLY A 256 -5.81 16.33 4.96
C GLY A 256 -6.88 15.54 4.20
N PHE A 257 -6.75 14.21 4.19
CA PHE A 257 -7.78 13.33 3.62
C PHE A 257 -9.10 13.38 4.40
N ALA A 258 -9.04 13.32 5.73
CA ALA A 258 -10.24 13.37 6.57
C ALA A 258 -11.00 14.70 6.40
N THR A 259 -10.28 15.82 6.32
CA THR A 259 -10.88 17.14 6.11
C THR A 259 -11.50 17.26 4.73
N ALA A 260 -10.88 16.71 3.69
CA ALA A 260 -11.47 16.68 2.34
C ALA A 260 -12.77 15.86 2.28
N GLN A 261 -12.84 14.76 3.03
CA GLN A 261 -13.98 13.84 3.04
C GLN A 261 -15.13 14.29 3.94
N PHE A 262 -14.82 14.83 5.13
CA PHE A 262 -15.79 15.11 6.20
C PHE A 262 -15.97 16.61 6.49
N GLY A 263 -15.11 17.47 5.94
CA GLY A 263 -15.14 18.92 6.13
C GLY A 263 -14.46 19.38 7.43
N GLU A 264 -14.02 20.64 7.44
CA GLU A 264 -13.23 21.25 8.54
C GLU A 264 -13.95 21.21 9.90
N ALA A 265 -15.27 21.35 9.91
CA ALA A 265 -16.05 21.37 11.15
C ALA A 265 -16.00 20.02 11.88
N ALA A 266 -15.97 18.91 11.15
CA ALA A 266 -15.93 17.56 11.70
C ALA A 266 -14.52 17.17 12.17
N THR A 267 -13.47 17.72 11.55
CA THR A 267 -12.06 17.38 11.85
C THR A 267 -11.36 18.37 12.78
N ARG A 268 -12.09 19.33 13.37
CA ARG A 268 -11.54 20.43 14.18
C ARG A 268 -10.68 19.94 15.34
N THR A 269 -11.20 19.00 16.14
CA THR A 269 -10.48 18.46 17.31
C THR A 269 -9.15 17.81 16.93
N PHE A 270 -9.13 17.05 15.83
CA PHE A 270 -7.91 16.42 15.34
C PHE A 270 -6.90 17.45 14.83
N THR A 271 -7.40 18.49 14.15
CA THR A 271 -6.60 19.63 13.70
C THR A 271 -5.90 20.31 14.87
N GLU A 272 -6.62 20.55 15.97
CA GLU A 272 -6.06 21.15 17.19
C GLU A 272 -5.00 20.26 17.86
N VAL A 273 -5.18 18.94 17.82
CA VAL A 273 -4.23 17.99 18.42
C VAL A 273 -2.95 17.93 17.61
N VAL A 274 -3.05 17.80 16.28
CA VAL A 274 -1.88 17.81 15.39
C VAL A 274 -1.11 19.13 15.55
N ALA A 275 -1.82 20.26 15.66
CA ALA A 275 -1.19 21.56 15.92
C ALA A 275 -0.45 21.61 17.27
N LYS A 276 -1.04 21.05 18.34
CA LYS A 276 -0.39 20.96 19.66
C LYS A 276 0.82 20.02 19.64
N ALA A 277 0.74 18.91 18.92
CA ALA A 277 1.86 17.98 18.76
C ALA A 277 3.04 18.66 18.03
N LYS A 278 2.76 19.42 16.96
CA LYS A 278 3.75 20.24 16.25
C LYS A 278 4.45 21.23 17.19
N GLY A 279 3.69 21.96 18.00
CA GLY A 279 4.28 22.88 18.98
C GLY A 279 5.23 22.20 19.97
N LYS A 280 4.91 20.99 20.45
CA LYS A 280 5.81 20.22 21.32
C LYS A 280 7.08 19.75 20.60
N LEU A 281 6.96 19.36 19.34
CA LEU A 281 8.11 18.97 18.52
C LEU A 281 9.03 20.18 18.26
N ASP A 282 8.46 21.37 18.01
CA ASP A 282 9.21 22.62 17.85
C ASP A 282 9.96 22.99 19.15
N GLU A 283 9.32 22.84 20.31
CA GLU A 283 9.97 23.02 21.62
C GLU A 283 11.12 22.02 21.82
N ALA A 284 10.93 20.75 21.43
CA ALA A 284 11.95 19.72 21.53
C ALA A 284 13.15 20.00 20.60
N PHE A 285 12.91 20.45 19.37
CA PHE A 285 13.98 20.89 18.47
C PHE A 285 14.70 22.14 18.97
N SER A 286 14.00 23.05 19.65
CA SER A 286 14.63 24.22 20.29
C SER A 286 15.59 23.80 21.41
N LEU A 287 15.25 22.75 22.17
CA LEU A 287 16.16 22.17 23.16
C LEU A 287 17.34 21.45 22.49
N LYS A 288 17.08 20.72 21.39
CA LYS A 288 18.13 20.07 20.60
C LYS A 288 19.12 21.08 20.01
N GLN A 289 18.65 22.24 19.56
CA GLN A 289 19.50 23.29 19.04
C GLN A 289 20.44 23.86 20.11
N LYS A 290 19.97 24.02 21.36
CA LYS A 290 20.83 24.45 22.48
C LYS A 290 21.92 23.42 22.78
N LEU A 291 21.55 22.14 22.78
CA LEU A 291 22.51 21.04 22.99
C LEU A 291 23.60 20.95 21.90
N ASP A 292 23.31 21.43 20.70
CA ASP A 292 24.20 21.37 19.54
C ASP A 292 24.90 22.72 19.25
N ASP A 293 24.76 23.71 20.14
CA ASP A 293 25.40 25.02 19.97
C ASP A 293 26.90 25.02 20.40
N GLU A 294 27.58 26.15 20.20
CA GLU A 294 29.02 26.28 20.50
C GLU A 294 29.29 26.55 22.00
N VAL A 295 28.25 26.83 22.80
CA VAL A 295 28.37 27.12 24.22
C VAL A 295 28.36 25.81 25.01
N PRO A 296 29.44 25.49 25.74
CA PRO A 296 29.48 24.22 26.48
C PRO A 296 28.50 24.20 27.65
N ASP A 297 27.52 23.29 27.58
CA ASP A 297 26.62 23.00 28.71
C ASP A 297 27.24 22.04 29.73
N THR A 298 26.84 22.17 30.98
CA THR A 298 27.19 21.20 32.02
C THR A 298 26.52 19.85 31.77
N ASP A 299 27.14 18.75 32.23
CA ASP A 299 26.60 17.40 32.07
C ASP A 299 25.17 17.26 32.62
N GLN A 300 24.88 17.95 33.73
CA GLN A 300 23.55 17.98 34.34
C GLN A 300 22.50 18.68 33.46
N GLN A 301 22.87 19.80 32.85
CA GLN A 301 21.97 20.53 31.92
C GLN A 301 21.68 19.71 30.67
N ARG A 302 22.71 19.08 30.09
CA ARG A 302 22.54 18.22 28.90
C ARG A 302 21.59 17.07 29.18
N ARG A 303 21.76 16.41 30.33
CA ARG A 303 20.88 15.33 30.79
C ARG A 303 19.45 15.81 30.96
N GLU A 304 19.25 16.96 31.60
CA GLU A 304 17.92 17.54 31.81
C GLU A 304 17.21 17.85 30.48
N TRP A 305 17.90 18.45 29.51
CA TRP A 305 17.32 18.74 28.21
C TRP A 305 17.02 17.49 27.39
N HIS A 306 17.86 16.46 27.43
CA HIS A 306 17.50 15.18 26.79
C HIS A 306 16.26 14.53 27.41
N LEU A 307 16.11 14.58 28.74
CA LEU A 307 14.89 14.12 29.41
C LEU A 307 13.67 14.94 28.98
N GLN A 308 13.81 16.27 28.88
CA GLN A 308 12.72 17.13 28.42
C GLN A 308 12.34 16.85 26.95
N ILE A 309 13.30 16.63 26.06
CA ILE A 309 13.05 16.22 24.67
C ILE A 309 12.23 14.94 24.62
N ILE A 310 12.66 13.91 25.37
CA ILE A 310 11.95 12.62 25.43
C ILE A 310 10.52 12.82 25.92
N ARG A 311 10.32 13.58 27.01
CA ARG A 311 8.98 13.84 27.57
C ARG A 311 8.08 14.64 26.63
N LEU A 312 8.62 15.61 25.90
CA LEU A 312 7.88 16.38 24.89
C LEU A 312 7.43 15.47 23.74
N CYS A 313 8.35 14.64 23.22
CA CYS A 313 8.07 13.68 22.16
C CYS A 313 7.03 12.64 22.60
N GLU A 314 7.20 12.02 23.78
CA GLU A 314 6.21 11.09 24.36
C GLU A 314 4.86 11.76 24.57
N SER A 315 4.83 13.01 25.03
CA SER A 315 3.58 13.75 25.23
C SER A 315 2.89 14.12 23.90
N ALA A 316 3.64 14.34 22.82
CA ALA A 316 3.10 14.54 21.48
C ALA A 316 2.52 13.22 20.94
N ASP A 317 3.29 12.14 21.02
CA ASP A 317 2.91 10.79 20.58
C ASP A 317 1.63 10.31 21.26
N ASN A 318 1.56 10.39 22.60
CA ASN A 318 0.36 10.04 23.37
C ASN A 318 -0.88 10.88 22.98
N ALA A 319 -0.69 12.13 22.59
CA ALA A 319 -1.80 12.99 22.19
C ALA A 319 -2.35 12.61 20.81
N LEU A 320 -1.48 12.23 19.88
CA LEU A 320 -1.86 11.72 18.56
C LEU A 320 -2.59 10.37 18.70
N ASP A 321 -2.05 9.45 19.49
CA ASP A 321 -2.65 8.12 19.76
C ASP A 321 -4.05 8.20 20.38
N ALA A 322 -4.24 9.10 21.36
CA ALA A 322 -5.54 9.29 22.00
C ALA A 322 -6.63 9.73 21.01
N ASN A 323 -6.27 10.39 19.93
CA ASN A 323 -7.22 10.87 18.91
C ASN A 323 -7.62 9.79 17.91
N VAL A 324 -6.73 8.83 17.61
CA VAL A 324 -7.08 7.63 16.85
C VAL A 324 -8.19 6.87 17.61
N ALA A 325 -8.01 6.65 18.91
CA ALA A 325 -9.02 5.97 19.74
C ALA A 325 -10.39 6.70 19.76
N ALA A 326 -10.40 8.04 19.71
CA ALA A 326 -11.62 8.83 19.66
C ALA A 326 -12.35 8.70 18.30
N PHE A 327 -11.61 8.61 17.18
CA PHE A 327 -12.19 8.33 15.87
C PHE A 327 -12.81 6.92 15.79
N ASP A 328 -12.17 5.95 16.42
CA ASP A 328 -12.69 4.58 16.51
C ASP A 328 -14.03 4.53 17.26
N GLU A 329 -14.18 5.32 18.32
CA GLU A 329 -15.45 5.47 19.04
C GLU A 329 -16.52 6.17 18.21
N LEU A 330 -16.18 7.28 17.52
CA LEU A 330 -17.12 7.98 16.64
C LEU A 330 -17.61 7.09 15.50
N ARG A 331 -16.71 6.29 14.92
CA ARG A 331 -17.06 5.34 13.87
C ARG A 331 -17.91 4.18 14.37
N LYS A 332 -17.70 3.70 15.60
CA LYS A 332 -18.63 2.76 16.24
C LYS A 332 -20.00 3.40 16.45
N LEU A 333 -20.07 4.68 16.80
CA LEU A 333 -21.35 5.38 16.98
C LEU A 333 -22.10 5.55 15.65
N GLU A 334 -21.39 5.88 14.57
CA GLU A 334 -21.96 5.97 13.21
C GLU A 334 -22.47 4.62 12.69
N GLN A 335 -21.67 3.56 12.83
CA GLN A 335 -22.09 2.19 12.46
C GLN A 335 -23.33 1.72 13.22
N ASN A 336 -23.47 2.16 14.47
CA ASN A 336 -24.62 1.86 15.31
C ASN A 336 -25.74 2.90 15.20
N ALA A 337 -25.62 3.95 14.38
CA ALA A 337 -26.57 5.05 14.34
C ALA A 337 -27.96 4.61 13.86
N GLU A 338 -28.03 3.72 12.87
CA GLU A 338 -29.31 3.18 12.39
C GLU A 338 -29.97 2.26 13.43
N GLN A 339 -29.19 1.43 14.10
CA GLN A 339 -29.67 0.60 15.21
C GLN A 339 -30.09 1.44 16.42
N ALA A 340 -29.33 2.47 16.77
CA ALA A 340 -29.67 3.41 17.82
C ALA A 340 -30.94 4.19 17.48
N LEU A 341 -31.11 4.64 16.23
CA LEU A 341 -32.33 5.28 15.75
C LEU A 341 -33.54 4.33 15.79
N ALA A 342 -33.35 3.07 15.38
CA ALA A 342 -34.40 2.05 15.46
C ALA A 342 -34.81 1.77 16.92
N GLN A 343 -33.84 1.66 17.83
CA GLN A 343 -34.09 1.50 19.26
C GLN A 343 -34.79 2.71 19.87
N LEU A 344 -34.38 3.93 19.52
CA LEU A 344 -35.03 5.17 19.95
C LEU A 344 -36.48 5.27 19.45
N LYS A 345 -36.74 4.90 18.20
CA LYS A 345 -38.11 4.83 17.65
C LYS A 345 -38.95 3.80 18.42
N ALA A 346 -38.43 2.60 18.65
CA ALA A 346 -39.10 1.57 19.42
C ALA A 346 -39.37 1.99 20.87
N HIS A 347 -38.42 2.67 21.52
CA HIS A 347 -38.60 3.22 22.87
C HIS A 347 -39.66 4.33 22.89
N ARG A 348 -39.65 5.22 21.90
CA ARG A 348 -40.67 6.26 21.75
C ARG A 348 -42.06 5.65 21.57
N ASP A 349 -42.18 4.63 20.74
CA ASP A 349 -43.47 3.98 20.46
C ASP A 349 -43.97 3.21 21.69
N THR A 350 -43.05 2.55 22.43
CA THR A 350 -43.36 1.91 23.72
C THR A 350 -43.81 2.93 24.78
N ALA A 351 -43.11 4.07 24.89
CA ALA A 351 -43.48 5.15 25.80
C ALA A 351 -44.83 5.78 25.41
N ALA A 352 -45.09 5.99 24.11
CA ALA A 352 -46.36 6.50 23.62
C ALA A 352 -47.52 5.52 23.93
N ALA A 353 -47.29 4.21 23.77
CA ALA A 353 -48.26 3.18 24.13
C ALA A 353 -48.52 3.14 25.64
N ALA A 354 -47.48 3.29 26.47
CA ALA A 354 -47.62 3.35 27.92
C ALA A 354 -48.39 4.60 28.38
N VAL A 355 -48.15 5.76 27.76
CA VAL A 355 -48.91 7.00 28.01
C VAL A 355 -50.36 6.87 27.57
N ALA A 356 -50.63 6.22 26.43
CA ALA A 356 -52.00 5.99 25.94
C ALA A 356 -52.78 4.94 26.77
N ALA A 357 -52.08 3.97 27.35
CA ALA A 357 -52.65 2.94 28.21
C ALA A 357 -52.79 3.37 29.68
N ALA A 358 -52.23 4.52 30.06
CA ALA A 358 -52.43 5.08 31.38
C ALA A 358 -53.92 5.47 31.51
N PRO A 359 -54.66 4.92 32.50
CA PRO A 359 -56.04 5.33 32.71
C PRO A 359 -56.06 6.84 33.01
N ALA A 360 -57.02 7.55 32.44
CA ALA A 360 -57.32 8.92 32.83
C ALA A 360 -57.77 8.89 34.30
N ALA A 361 -56.80 9.00 35.22
CA ALA A 361 -57.06 9.26 36.61
C ALA A 361 -57.36 10.77 36.73
N LEU A 362 -58.61 11.11 36.46
CA LEU A 362 -59.28 12.32 36.93
C LEU A 362 -60.60 11.94 37.58
#